data_AF-A0ABD2ZU90-F1
#
_entry.id   AF-A0ABD2ZU90-F1
#
_cell.length_a   1.000
_cell.length_b   1.000
_cell.length_c   1.000
_cell.angle_alpha   90.00
_cell.angle_beta   90.00
_cell.angle_gamma   90.00
#
_symmetry.space_group_name_H-M   'P 1'
#
loop_
_entity.id
_entity.type
_entity.pdbx_description
1 polymer ?
#
loop_
_entity_poly.entity_id
_entity_poly.type
_entity_poly.pdbx_seq_one_letter_code
_entity_poly.pdbx_strand_id
1 'polypeptide(L)'
;MLPEMNSNQITLIPPIIRESENSLVMSWLINSMQPQIARAYLLLDTAAKIWNVASLTYSQMGNDAQIYELRNKVHGTKQGETTISQYFSELCGLWQELDYYQDFQADCVGDALKFQKLVEKERIYDFLAGLNNEYD
;
A
#
# COMPACT_ATOMS: atom_id res chain seq x y z
N MET A 1 33.81 -5.98 10.86
CA MET A 1 33.59 -4.68 11.53
C MET A 1 33.42 -3.65 10.42
N LEU A 2 32.18 -3.34 10.08
CA LEU A 2 31.86 -2.34 9.04
C LEU A 2 32.04 -0.95 9.66
N PRO A 3 32.69 0.01 8.99
CA PRO A 3 32.77 1.36 9.51
C PRO A 3 31.41 2.05 9.36
N GLU A 4 30.95 2.68 10.44
CA GLU A 4 29.73 3.48 10.47
C GLU A 4 29.86 4.68 9.51
N MET A 5 28.89 4.81 8.60
CA MET A 5 28.80 5.94 7.68
C MET A 5 28.08 7.11 8.36
N ASN A 6 28.83 8.16 8.70
CA ASN A 6 28.30 9.36 9.32
C ASN A 6 27.54 10.24 8.30
N SER A 7 26.44 10.87 8.74
CA SER A 7 25.52 11.71 7.94
C SER A 7 26.16 12.84 7.13
N ASN A 8 27.43 13.19 7.37
CA ASN A 8 28.16 14.22 6.64
C ASN A 8 28.80 13.73 5.32
N GLN A 9 28.69 12.45 4.97
CA GLN A 9 29.14 11.88 3.68
C GLN A 9 28.05 11.89 2.59
N ILE A 10 26.79 12.16 2.95
CA ILE A 10 25.65 12.17 2.01
C ILE A 10 25.66 13.42 1.11
N THR A 11 26.37 14.48 1.51
CA THR A 11 26.44 15.77 0.77
C THR A 11 27.53 15.84 -0.31
N LEU A 12 28.28 14.75 -0.56
CA LEU A 12 29.44 14.75 -1.47
C LEU A 12 29.22 14.02 -2.81
N ILE A 13 28.00 13.61 -3.14
CA ILE A 13 27.71 13.05 -4.46
C ILE A 13 27.76 14.18 -5.51
N PRO A 14 28.68 14.14 -6.49
CA PRO A 14 28.74 15.16 -7.53
C PRO A 14 27.40 15.29 -8.26
N PRO A 15 26.95 16.50 -8.64
CA PRO A 15 25.69 16.72 -9.34
C PRO A 15 25.48 15.82 -10.56
N ILE A 16 26.57 15.50 -11.25
CA ILE A 16 26.61 14.60 -12.42
C ILE A 16 26.19 13.18 -12.06
N ILE A 17 26.64 12.65 -10.91
CA ILE A 17 26.27 11.30 -10.47
C ILE A 17 24.76 11.27 -10.16
N ARG A 18 24.23 12.29 -9.48
CA ARG A 18 22.79 12.42 -9.18
C ARG A 18 21.94 12.49 -10.46
N GLU A 19 22.40 13.21 -11.48
CA GLU A 19 21.72 13.28 -12.79
C GLU A 19 21.76 11.95 -13.53
N SER A 20 22.88 11.22 -13.46
CA SER A 20 23.03 9.90 -14.07
C SER A 20 22.13 8.84 -13.41
N GLU A 21 22.03 8.83 -12.08
CA GLU A 21 21.14 7.95 -11.31
C GLU A 21 19.67 8.28 -11.60
N ASN A 22 19.30 9.57 -11.62
CA ASN A 22 17.96 10.00 -11.97
C ASN A 22 17.57 9.54 -13.38
N SER A 23 18.46 9.70 -14.37
CA SER A 23 18.22 9.28 -15.76
C SER A 23 18.07 7.75 -15.90
N LEU A 24 18.83 6.99 -15.10
CA LEU A 24 18.71 5.53 -15.04
C LEU A 24 17.35 5.10 -14.49
N VAL A 25 16.91 5.70 -13.39
CA VAL A 25 15.60 5.41 -12.78
C VAL A 25 14.46 5.83 -13.70
N MET A 26 14.57 6.96 -14.39
CA MET A 26 13.61 7.36 -15.43
C MET A 26 13.48 6.30 -16.51
N SER A 27 14.60 5.76 -16.99
CA SER A 27 14.61 4.70 -18.01
C SER A 27 13.92 3.44 -17.51
N TRP A 28 14.17 3.02 -16.26
CA TRP A 28 13.47 1.86 -15.67
C TRP A 28 11.96 2.08 -15.53
N LEU A 29 11.53 3.27 -15.08
CA LEU A 29 10.11 3.61 -14.95
C LEU A 29 9.40 3.69 -16.30
N ILE A 30 10.03 4.28 -17.32
CA ILE A 30 9.43 4.40 -18.66
C ILE A 30 9.35 3.01 -19.32
N ASN A 31 10.40 2.19 -19.17
CA ASN A 31 10.45 0.86 -19.78
C ASN A 31 9.58 -0.19 -19.07
N SER A 32 9.18 0.05 -17.81
CA SER A 32 8.24 -0.83 -17.10
C SER A 32 6.77 -0.58 -17.47
N MET A 33 6.48 0.54 -18.15
CA MET A 33 5.13 0.89 -18.61
C MET A 33 4.83 0.30 -20.00
N GLN A 34 3.55 0.09 -20.28
CA GLN A 34 3.11 -0.20 -21.64
C GLN A 34 3.40 1.01 -22.56
N PRO A 35 3.86 0.83 -23.82
CA PRO A 35 4.32 1.92 -24.67
C PRO A 35 3.33 3.08 -24.85
N GLN A 36 2.02 2.79 -24.88
CA GLN A 36 0.96 3.79 -24.98
C GLN A 36 0.81 4.65 -23.71
N ILE A 37 1.10 4.08 -22.53
CA ILE A 37 1.11 4.79 -21.25
C ILE A 37 2.40 5.60 -21.14
N ALA A 38 3.55 4.98 -21.44
CA ALA A 38 4.88 5.58 -21.35
C ALA A 38 5.00 6.92 -22.09
N ARG A 39 4.33 7.07 -23.25
CA ARG A 39 4.32 8.30 -24.05
C ARG A 39 3.88 9.54 -23.27
N ALA A 40 2.96 9.40 -22.31
CA ALA A 40 2.49 10.52 -21.49
C ALA A 40 3.57 11.05 -20.52
N TYR A 41 4.62 10.27 -20.25
CA TYR A 41 5.64 10.55 -19.24
C TYR A 41 7.01 10.95 -19.82
N LEU A 42 7.21 10.79 -21.13
CA LEU A 42 8.49 11.07 -21.82
C LEU A 42 8.94 12.54 -21.71
N LEU A 43 8.02 13.47 -21.49
CA LEU A 43 8.31 14.91 -21.38
C LEU A 43 8.64 15.35 -19.95
N LEU A 44 8.57 14.45 -18.97
CA LEU A 44 8.94 14.75 -17.59
C LEU A 44 10.45 14.64 -17.42
N ASP A 45 11.00 15.60 -16.69
CA ASP A 45 12.44 15.87 -16.57
C ASP A 45 13.11 15.16 -15.39
N THR A 46 12.34 14.52 -14.50
CA THR A 46 12.89 13.77 -13.36
C THR A 46 12.15 12.47 -13.08
N ALA A 47 12.87 11.48 -12.54
CA ALA A 47 12.28 10.23 -12.09
C ALA A 47 11.20 10.47 -11.03
N ALA A 48 11.43 11.44 -10.14
CA ALA A 48 10.46 11.82 -9.11
C ALA A 48 9.15 12.36 -9.73
N LYS A 49 9.21 13.19 -10.77
CA LYS A 49 8.02 13.68 -11.46
C LYS A 49 7.28 12.55 -12.17
N ILE A 50 8.00 11.64 -12.85
CA ILE A 50 7.40 10.46 -13.49
C ILE A 50 6.66 9.61 -12.45
N TRP A 51 7.34 9.27 -11.34
CA TRP A 51 6.75 8.50 -10.26
C TRP A 51 5.53 9.18 -9.64
N ASN A 52 5.61 10.47 -9.33
CA ASN A 52 4.51 11.21 -8.70
C ASN A 52 3.28 11.29 -9.60
N VAL A 53 3.44 11.57 -10.90
CA VAL A 53 2.32 11.63 -11.84
C VAL A 53 1.73 10.23 -12.06
N ALA A 54 2.59 9.21 -12.18
CA ALA A 54 2.13 7.83 -12.37
C ALA A 54 1.38 7.33 -11.14
N SER A 55 1.90 7.60 -9.95
CA SER A 55 1.24 7.33 -8.67
C SER A 55 -0.08 8.08 -8.58
N LEU A 56 -0.14 9.39 -8.83
CA LEU A 56 -1.40 10.13 -8.79
C LEU A 56 -2.45 9.60 -9.79
N THR A 57 -2.01 9.15 -10.96
CA THR A 57 -2.91 8.72 -12.05
C THR A 57 -3.42 7.29 -11.87
N TYR A 58 -2.58 6.39 -11.35
CA TYR A 58 -2.85 4.95 -11.31
C TYR A 58 -2.85 4.36 -9.91
N SER A 59 -2.48 5.12 -8.89
CA SER A 59 -2.64 4.69 -7.51
C SER A 59 -4.13 4.51 -7.24
N GLN A 60 -4.46 3.36 -6.71
CA GLN A 60 -5.79 3.07 -6.19
C GLN A 60 -5.89 3.39 -4.69
N MET A 61 -4.81 3.91 -4.09
CA MET A 61 -4.78 4.39 -2.71
C MET A 61 -5.81 5.52 -2.53
N GLY A 62 -6.70 5.38 -1.55
CA GLY A 62 -7.83 6.30 -1.37
C GLY A 62 -8.97 6.15 -2.39
N ASN A 63 -9.03 5.06 -3.17
CA ASN A 63 -10.17 4.77 -4.03
C ASN A 63 -11.34 4.24 -3.19
N ASP A 64 -12.24 5.15 -2.77
CA ASP A 64 -13.41 4.83 -1.96
C ASP A 64 -14.31 3.74 -2.54
N ALA A 65 -14.39 3.61 -3.88
CA ALA A 65 -15.17 2.55 -4.51
C ALA A 65 -14.55 1.17 -4.30
N GLN A 66 -13.23 1.05 -4.44
CA GLN A 66 -12.50 -0.20 -4.14
C GLN A 66 -12.57 -0.55 -2.66
N ILE A 67 -12.42 0.44 -1.77
CA ILE A 67 -12.58 0.25 -0.33
C ILE A 67 -13.99 -0.26 -0.01
N TYR A 68 -15.02 0.31 -0.64
CA TYR A 68 -16.41 -0.13 -0.45
C TYR A 68 -16.63 -1.57 -0.94
N GLU A 69 -16.11 -1.94 -2.11
CA GLU A 69 -16.18 -3.29 -2.64
C GLU A 69 -15.49 -4.31 -1.71
N LEU A 70 -14.30 -3.98 -1.21
CA LEU A 70 -13.59 -4.81 -0.24
C LEU A 70 -14.32 -4.93 1.09
N ARG A 71 -14.88 -3.84 1.61
CA ARG A 71 -15.72 -3.87 2.82
C ARG A 71 -16.91 -4.81 2.62
N ASN A 72 -17.61 -4.72 1.50
CA ASN A 72 -18.72 -5.63 1.20
C ASN A 72 -18.26 -7.09 1.12
N LYS A 73 -17.10 -7.34 0.52
CA LYS A 73 -16.51 -8.68 0.44
C LYS A 73 -16.21 -9.24 1.83
N VAL A 74 -15.55 -8.46 2.69
CA VAL A 74 -15.28 -8.83 4.10
C VAL A 74 -16.56 -9.20 4.84
N HIS A 75 -17.60 -8.36 4.77
CA HIS A 75 -18.88 -8.62 5.43
C HIS A 75 -19.62 -9.85 4.85
N GLY A 76 -19.41 -10.10 3.56
CA GLY A 76 -20.00 -11.22 2.83
C GLY A 76 -19.27 -12.56 3.05
N THR A 77 -18.01 -12.55 3.48
CA THR A 77 -17.24 -13.76 3.75
C THR A 77 -17.84 -14.50 4.95
N LYS A 78 -18.16 -15.78 4.76
CA LYS A 78 -18.68 -16.69 5.78
C LYS A 78 -17.77 -17.90 5.90
N GLN A 79 -17.68 -18.48 7.10
CA GLN A 79 -16.92 -19.70 7.34
C GLN A 79 -17.42 -20.84 6.44
N GLY A 80 -18.74 -21.09 6.44
CA GLY A 80 -19.35 -22.12 5.60
C GLY A 80 -18.74 -23.50 5.86
N GLU A 81 -18.28 -24.17 4.81
CA GLU A 81 -17.67 -25.51 4.92
C GLU A 81 -16.16 -25.47 5.22
N THR A 82 -15.56 -24.29 5.32
CA THR A 82 -14.11 -24.14 5.57
C THR A 82 -13.76 -24.29 7.05
N THR A 83 -12.52 -24.67 7.31
CA THR A 83 -11.99 -24.62 8.69
C THR A 83 -11.88 -23.18 9.18
N ILE A 84 -11.98 -22.96 10.49
CA ILE A 84 -11.80 -21.63 11.11
C ILE A 84 -10.49 -20.99 10.67
N SER A 85 -9.41 -21.78 10.55
CA SER A 85 -8.10 -21.26 10.14
C SER A 85 -8.08 -20.80 8.68
N GLN A 86 -8.78 -21.49 7.78
CA GLN A 86 -8.89 -21.09 6.37
C GLN A 86 -9.73 -19.83 6.23
N TYR A 87 -10.90 -19.79 6.88
CA TYR A 87 -11.75 -18.61 6.94
C TYR A 87 -11.01 -17.38 7.48
N PHE A 88 -10.32 -17.54 8.61
CA PHE A 88 -9.52 -16.45 9.19
C PHE A 88 -8.38 -16.01 8.26
N SER A 89 -7.72 -16.94 7.57
CA SER A 89 -6.68 -16.60 6.60
C SER A 89 -7.23 -15.80 5.41
N GLU A 90 -8.43 -16.11 4.94
CA GLU A 90 -9.10 -15.35 3.88
C GLU A 90 -9.42 -13.91 4.33
N LEU A 91 -9.99 -13.76 5.53
CA LEU A 91 -10.25 -12.45 6.12
C LEU A 91 -8.96 -11.63 6.31
N CYS A 92 -7.87 -12.25 6.78
CA CYS A 92 -6.57 -11.61 6.89
C CYS A 92 -6.08 -11.03 5.55
N GLY A 93 -6.24 -11.78 4.46
CA GLY A 93 -5.89 -11.29 3.12
C GLY A 93 -6.73 -10.07 2.72
N LEU A 94 -8.05 -10.12 2.96
CA LEU A 94 -8.94 -9.01 2.66
C LEU A 94 -8.65 -7.76 3.49
N TRP A 95 -8.38 -7.91 4.80
CA TRP A 95 -8.02 -6.78 5.65
C TRP A 95 -6.68 -6.17 5.27
N GLN A 96 -5.69 -6.96 4.86
CA GLN A 96 -4.42 -6.44 4.36
C GLN A 96 -4.59 -5.62 3.07
N GLU A 97 -5.46 -6.07 2.17
CA GLU A 97 -5.79 -5.33 0.96
C GLU A 97 -6.55 -4.03 1.31
N LEU A 98 -7.44 -4.07 2.29
CA LEU A 98 -8.18 -2.90 2.78
C LEU A 98 -7.24 -1.87 3.43
N ASP A 99 -6.25 -2.32 4.21
CA ASP A 99 -5.20 -1.49 4.80
C ASP A 99 -4.33 -0.82 3.74
N TYR A 100 -4.07 -1.49 2.62
CA TYR A 100 -3.31 -0.91 1.51
C TYR A 100 -4.05 0.27 0.87
N TYR A 101 -5.38 0.19 0.75
CA TYR A 101 -6.18 1.26 0.17
C TYR A 101 -6.55 2.36 1.17
N GLN A 102 -6.64 2.06 2.47
CA GLN A 102 -6.87 3.05 3.52
C GLN A 102 -5.60 3.85 3.83
N ASP A 103 -5.51 5.05 3.25
CA ASP A 103 -4.44 6.01 3.53
C ASP A 103 -4.64 6.75 4.88
N PHE A 104 -4.54 6.04 6.00
CA PHE A 104 -4.57 6.68 7.32
C PHE A 104 -3.20 7.24 7.71
N GLN A 105 -3.10 8.57 7.76
CA GLN A 105 -1.93 9.29 8.25
C GLN A 105 -2.17 9.71 9.70
N ALA A 106 -1.42 9.13 10.65
CA ALA A 106 -1.54 9.47 12.06
C ALA A 106 -0.65 10.67 12.42
N ASP A 107 -1.22 11.70 13.04
CA ASP A 107 -0.46 12.88 13.50
C ASP A 107 0.47 12.59 14.69
N CYS A 108 0.15 11.55 15.48
CA CYS A 108 0.98 11.12 16.59
C CYS A 108 0.85 9.63 16.90
N VAL A 109 1.84 9.09 17.64
CA VAL A 109 1.86 7.67 18.06
C VAL A 109 0.63 7.29 18.88
N GLY A 110 0.13 8.21 19.71
CA GLY A 110 -1.05 7.97 20.54
C GLY A 110 -2.31 7.71 19.71
N ASP A 111 -2.49 8.45 18.62
CA ASP A 111 -3.65 8.32 17.74
C ASP A 111 -3.52 7.11 16.81
N ALA A 112 -2.30 6.80 16.35
CA ALA A 112 -2.01 5.55 15.65
C ALA A 112 -2.42 4.31 16.48
N LEU A 113 -2.06 4.29 17.77
CA LEU A 113 -2.41 3.18 18.67
C LEU A 113 -3.93 3.09 18.93
N LYS A 114 -4.63 4.22 19.05
CA LYS A 114 -6.08 4.23 19.21
C LYS A 114 -6.79 3.74 17.94
N PHE A 115 -6.32 4.19 16.78
CA PHE A 115 -6.84 3.78 15.49
C PHE A 115 -6.64 2.29 15.27
N GLN A 116 -5.44 1.77 15.55
CA GLN A 116 -5.15 0.34 15.47
C GLN A 116 -6.11 -0.47 16.35
N LYS A 117 -6.36 -0.06 17.60
CA LYS A 117 -7.32 -0.74 18.49
C LYS A 117 -8.75 -0.72 17.94
N LEU A 118 -9.14 0.36 17.29
CA LEU A 118 -10.46 0.48 16.67
C LEU A 118 -10.58 -0.50 15.49
N VAL A 119 -9.58 -0.53 14.61
CA VAL A 119 -9.51 -1.45 13.47
C VAL A 119 -9.51 -2.91 13.94
N GLU A 120 -8.69 -3.27 14.92
CA GLU A 120 -8.67 -4.62 15.50
C GLU A 120 -10.03 -5.03 16.05
N LYS A 121 -10.75 -4.10 16.67
CA LYS A 121 -12.11 -4.34 17.19
C LYS A 121 -13.13 -4.56 16.07
N GLU A 122 -13.06 -3.79 14.98
CA GLU A 122 -13.91 -3.99 13.80
C GLU A 122 -13.64 -5.36 13.16
N ARG A 123 -12.37 -5.76 13.02
CA ARG A 123 -12.00 -7.08 12.49
C ARG A 123 -12.52 -8.25 13.33
N ILE A 124 -12.58 -8.08 14.64
CA ILE A 124 -13.23 -9.08 15.52
C ILE A 124 -14.71 -9.19 15.18
N TYR A 125 -15.41 -8.07 14.96
CA TYR A 125 -16.82 -8.10 14.58
C TYR A 125 -17.06 -8.75 13.23
N ASP A 126 -16.24 -8.43 12.23
CA ASP A 126 -16.28 -9.07 10.92
C ASP A 126 -16.09 -10.59 11.04
N PHE A 127 -15.06 -11.01 11.80
CA PHE A 127 -14.77 -12.42 12.02
C PHE A 127 -15.95 -13.15 12.65
N LEU A 128 -16.49 -12.62 13.74
CA LEU A 128 -17.61 -13.23 14.46
C LEU A 128 -18.88 -13.27 13.60
N ALA A 129 -19.18 -12.20 12.84
CA ALA A 129 -20.38 -12.11 12.01
C ALA A 129 -20.43 -13.13 10.88
N GLY A 130 -19.29 -13.73 10.50
CA GLY A 130 -19.21 -14.77 9.49
C GLY A 130 -18.95 -16.18 10.01
N LEU A 131 -18.80 -16.38 11.33
CA LEU A 131 -18.69 -17.72 11.91
C LEU A 131 -19.99 -18.50 11.74
N ASN A 132 -19.88 -19.83 11.70
CA ASN A 132 -21.04 -20.70 11.72
C ASN A 132 -21.71 -20.68 13.10
N ASN A 133 -23.04 -20.82 13.13
CA ASN A 133 -23.84 -20.82 14.37
C ASN A 133 -23.44 -21.89 15.40
N GLU A 134 -22.65 -22.90 15.01
CA GLU A 134 -22.13 -23.92 15.93
C GLU A 134 -21.09 -23.35 16.91
N TYR A 135 -20.58 -22.15 16.64
CA TYR A 135 -19.57 -21.44 17.43
C TYR A 135 -20.09 -20.14 18.07
N ASP A 136 -21.39 -19.85 17.94
CA ASP A 136 -22.07 -18.69 18.53
C ASP A 136 -22.38 -18.89 20.03
#